data_AF-A0A841V6K8-F1
#
_entry.id   AF-A0A841V6K8-F1
#
_cell.length_a   1.000
_cell.length_b   1.000
_cell.length_c   1.000
_cell.angle_alpha   90.00
_cell.angle_beta   90.00
_cell.angle_gamma   90.00
#
_symmetry.space_group_name_H-M   'P 1'
#
loop_
_entity.id
_entity.type
_entity.pdbx_description
1 polymer ?
#
loop_
_entity_poly.entity_id
_entity_poly.type
_entity_poly.pdbx_seq_one_letter_code
_entity_poly.pdbx_strand_id
1 'polypeptide(L)' 'MKLLPLNETSMSLILPSKLLQTVQMTEAQMLTEIAVMLYQQQRLQFEQAAELTGMAINDFYQLLVS' A
#
# COMPACT_ATOMS: atom_id res chain seq x y z
N MET A 1 -28.88 -3.18 22.76
CA MET A 1 -28.30 -3.61 21.47
C MET A 1 -26.79 -3.69 21.64
N LYS A 2 -26.22 -4.90 21.58
CA LYS A 2 -24.77 -5.12 21.70
C LYS A 2 -24.20 -4.90 20.29
N LEU A 3 -23.50 -3.78 20.08
CA LEU A 3 -22.80 -3.53 18.82
C LEU A 3 -21.71 -4.62 18.68
N LEU A 4 -21.81 -5.43 17.64
CA LEU A 4 -20.75 -6.35 17.25
C LEU A 4 -19.52 -5.50 16.88
N PRO A 5 -18.31 -5.85 17.34
CA PRO A 5 -17.11 -5.18 16.85
C PRO A 5 -17.09 -5.40 15.33
N LEU A 6 -16.92 -4.32 14.56
CA LEU A 6 -16.54 -4.48 13.16
C LEU A 6 -15.29 -5.34 13.20
N ASN A 7 -15.39 -6.54 12.67
CA ASN A 7 -14.25 -7.32 12.29
C ASN A 7 -13.47 -6.48 11.28
N GLU A 8 -12.51 -5.70 11.77
CA GLU A 8 -11.41 -5.20 10.95
C GLU A 8 -10.84 -6.44 10.27
N THR A 9 -11.31 -6.69 9.06
CA THR A 9 -10.89 -7.81 8.25
C THR A 9 -9.55 -7.32 7.75
N SER A 10 -8.50 -7.47 8.58
CA SER A 10 -7.14 -7.13 8.23
C SER A 10 -6.79 -7.94 6.99
N MET A 11 -6.97 -7.34 5.83
CA MET A 11 -6.58 -7.93 4.56
C MET A 11 -5.05 -7.92 4.54
N SER A 12 -4.47 -9.05 4.94
CA SER A 12 -3.04 -9.28 4.85
C SER A 12 -2.69 -9.56 3.39
N LEU A 13 -2.02 -8.60 2.74
CA LEU A 13 -1.39 -8.81 1.45
C LEU A 13 -0.04 -9.49 1.68
N ILE A 14 0.06 -10.78 1.38
CA ILE A 14 1.32 -11.52 1.46
C ILE A 14 2.02 -11.42 0.10
N LEU A 15 3.10 -10.66 0.02
CA LEU A 15 3.94 -10.61 -1.18
C LEU A 15 4.78 -11.89 -1.29
N PRO A 16 4.69 -12.66 -2.39
CA PRO A 16 5.55 -13.83 -2.57
C PRO A 16 7.01 -13.39 -2.74
N SER A 17 7.89 -13.90 -1.88
CA SER A 17 9.33 -13.58 -1.88
C SER A 17 10.04 -13.91 -3.21
N LYS A 18 9.52 -14.86 -3.99
CA LYS A 18 10.00 -15.14 -5.33
C LYS A 18 9.81 -13.95 -6.28
N LEU A 19 8.74 -13.16 -6.15
CA LEU A 19 8.54 -11.98 -6.99
C LEU A 19 9.54 -10.90 -6.64
N LEU A 20 9.79 -10.66 -5.35
CA LEU A 20 10.80 -9.71 -4.87
C LEU A 20 12.20 -10.04 -5.41
N GLN A 21 12.58 -11.32 -5.41
CA GLN A 21 13.86 -11.79 -5.95
C GLN A 21 13.97 -11.64 -7.47
N THR A 22 12.84 -11.80 -8.19
CA THR A 22 12.83 -11.69 -9.65
C THR A 22 12.97 -10.23 -10.11
N VAL A 23 12.35 -9.32 -9.35
CA VAL A 23 12.33 -7.88 -9.66
C VAL A 23 13.55 -7.15 -9.04
N GLN A 24 14.36 -7.83 -8.22
CA GLN A 24 15.47 -7.25 -7.46
C GLN A 24 15.03 -6.02 -6.62
N MET A 25 13.82 -6.10 -6.05
CA MET A 25 13.23 -5.04 -5.23
C MET A 25 12.99 -5.53 -3.81
N THR A 26 13.07 -4.60 -2.85
CA THR A 26 12.62 -4.85 -1.48
C THR A 26 11.09 -4.86 -1.41
N GLU A 27 10.55 -5.46 -0.35
CA GLU A 27 9.10 -5.46 -0.11
C GLU A 27 8.53 -4.04 -0.03
N ALA A 28 9.24 -3.12 0.63
CA ALA A 28 8.84 -1.71 0.73
C ALA A 28 8.81 -1.01 -0.64
N GLN A 29 9.78 -1.29 -1.51
CA GLN A 29 9.79 -0.75 -2.88
C GLN A 29 8.61 -1.30 -3.68
N MET A 30 8.34 -2.60 -3.60
CA MET A 30 7.23 -3.20 -4.33
C MET A 30 5.87 -2.71 -3.82
N LEU A 31 5.70 -2.52 -2.51
CA LEU A 31 4.50 -1.92 -1.93
C LEU A 31 4.30 -0.48 -2.39
N THR A 32 5.39 0.28 -2.52
CA THR A 32 5.33 1.65 -3.05
C THR A 32 4.85 1.68 -4.49
N GLU A 33 5.40 0.82 -5.35
CA GLU A 33 4.95 0.68 -6.74
C GLU A 33 3.47 0.27 -6.82
N ILE A 34 3.04 -0.69 -6.00
CA ILE A 34 1.64 -1.12 -5.92
C ILE A 34 0.73 0.02 -5.46
N ALA A 35 1.12 0.77 -4.43
CA ALA A 35 0.37 1.91 -3.92
C ALA A 35 0.18 2.98 -5.00
N VAL A 36 1.25 3.34 -5.72
CA VAL A 36 1.21 4.31 -6.81
C VAL A 36 0.30 3.82 -7.93
N MET A 37 0.46 2.55 -8.36
CA MET A 37 -0.39 1.97 -9.40
C MET A 37 -1.87 1.98 -9.02
N LEU A 38 -2.21 1.59 -7.79
CA LEU A 38 -3.58 1.54 -7.31
C LEU A 38 -4.19 2.94 -7.17
N TYR A 39 -3.39 3.92 -6.74
CA TYR A 39 -3.81 5.32 -6.71
C TYR A 39 -4.09 5.85 -8.13
N GLN A 40 -3.18 5.63 -9.08
CA GLN A 40 -3.35 6.04 -10.48
C GLN A 40 -4.59 5.40 -11.14
N GLN A 41 -4.90 4.15 -10.78
CA GLN A 41 -6.10 3.45 -11.24
C GLN A 41 -7.38 3.87 -10.50
N GLN A 42 -7.32 4.85 -9.60
CA GLN A 42 -8.44 5.30 -8.77
C GLN A 42 -9.05 4.18 -7.91
N ARG A 43 -8.24 3.16 -7.59
CA ARG A 43 -8.61 2.03 -6.73
C ARG A 43 -8.39 2.33 -5.25
N LEU A 44 -7.46 3.23 -4.94
CA LEU A 44 -7.19 3.72 -3.60
C LEU A 44 -7.28 5.24 -3.56
N GLN A 45 -7.78 5.77 -2.44
CA GLN A 45 -7.64 7.18 -2.12
C GLN A 45 -6.18 7.50 -1.75
N PHE A 46 -5.79 8.76 -1.87
CA PHE A 46 -4.42 9.20 -1.62
C PHE A 46 -3.90 8.78 -0.24
N GLU A 47 -4.70 8.96 0.81
CA GLU A 47 -4.34 8.60 2.19
C GLU A 47 -4.16 7.07 2.36
N GLN A 48 -5.02 6.27 1.72
CA GLN A 48 -4.94 4.81 1.75
C GLN A 48 -3.71 4.28 0.99
N ALA A 49 -3.35 4.93 -0.11
CA ALA A 49 -2.14 4.60 -0.84
C ALA A 49 -0.88 4.93 -0.01
N ALA A 50 -0.85 6.09 0.67
CA ALA A 50 0.22 6.44 1.58
C ALA A 50 0.34 5.43 2.75
N GLU A 51 -0.77 5.06 3.38
CA GLU A 51 -0.79 4.03 4.45
C GLU A 51 -0.24 2.68 3.98
N LEU A 52 -0.54 2.26 2.75
CA LEU A 52 -0.08 0.97 2.20
C LEU A 52 1.45 0.89 2.06
N THR A 53 2.10 2.04 1.89
CA THR A 53 3.56 2.11 1.81
C THR A 53 4.25 2.21 3.17
N GLY A 54 3.50 2.52 4.24
CA GLY A 54 4.04 2.80 5.56
C GLY A 54 4.81 4.12 5.67
N MET A 55 4.79 4.99 4.64
CA MET A 55 5.46 6.29 4.65
C MET A 55 4.51 7.41 5.11
N ALA A 56 5.07 8.56 5.51
CA ALA A 56 4.25 9.72 5.85
C ALA A 56 3.53 10.25 4.60
N ILE A 57 2.30 10.75 4.77
CA ILE A 57 1.48 11.29 3.68
C ILE A 57 2.24 12.33 2.83
N ASN A 58 3.06 13.17 3.46
CA ASN A 58 3.84 14.18 2.75
C ASN A 58 4.97 13.57 1.91
N ASP A 59 5.57 12.46 2.34
CA ASP A 59 6.59 11.75 1.57
C ASP A 59 5.97 11.07 0.35
N PHE A 60 4.77 10.51 0.51
CA PHE A 60 4.00 9.95 -0.60
C PHE A 60 3.60 11.04 -1.61
N TYR A 61 3.25 12.24 -1.14
CA TYR A 61 3.02 13.39 -2.03
C TYR A 61 4.25 13.76 -2.85
N GLN A 62 5.43 13.85 -2.21
CA GLN A 62 6.69 14.13 -2.90
C GLN A 62 7.01 13.06 -3.96
N LEU A 63 6.71 11.79 -3.66
CA LEU A 63 6.92 10.69 -4.60
C LEU A 63 6.07 10.81 -5.87
N LEU A 64 4.84 11.35 -5.77
CA LEU A 64 3.96 11.55 -6.93
C LEU A 64 4.26 12.80 -7.76
N VAL A 65 4.88 13.81 -7.13
CA VAL A 65 5.17 15.10 -7.76
C VAL A 65 6.58 15.15 -8.36
N SER A 66 7.46 14.24 -7.94
CA SER A 66 8.82 14.09 -8.47
C SER A 66 8.83 13.53 -9.90
#